data_AF-K9Q9S7-F1
#
_entry.id   AF-K9Q9S7-F1
#
_cell.length_a   1.000
_cell.length_b   1.000
_cell.length_c   1.000
_cell.angle_alpha   90.00
_cell.angle_beta   90.00
_cell.angle_gamma   90.00
#
_symmetry.space_group_name_H-M   'P 1'
#
loop_
_entity.id
_entity.type
_entity.pdbx_description
1 polymer ?
#
loop_
_entity_poly.entity_id
_entity_poly.type
_entity_poly.pdbx_seq_one_letter_code
_entity_poly.pdbx_strand_id
1 'polypeptide(L)'
;MESKIIVNTGGGSFEGNNVGGEGNIINNYKSIRQNEQTLAEAAAEIQKLLEQLEKSYPATTTVGKMAIATETISQIDSNPTLAARILSALQAGGISAFEQLLNHPAASFFISALGDWQSTKRQISS
;
A
#
# COMPACT_ATOMS: atom_id res chain seq x y z
N MET A 1 6.18 34.34 32.42
CA MET A 1 4.85 33.95 31.91
C MET A 1 5.09 32.84 30.90
N GLU A 2 4.91 31.60 31.32
CA GLU A 2 5.15 30.42 30.48
C GLU A 2 3.92 30.18 29.61
N SER A 3 4.10 30.13 28.29
CA SER A 3 3.02 29.79 27.36
C SER A 3 2.85 28.28 27.32
N LYS A 4 1.79 27.78 27.95
CA LYS A 4 1.35 26.38 27.89
C LYS A 4 0.67 26.13 26.54
N ILE A 5 1.30 25.35 25.66
CA ILE A 5 0.67 24.87 24.42
C ILE A 5 -0.24 23.70 24.79
N ILE A 6 -1.55 23.89 24.65
CA ILE A 6 -2.57 22.85 24.82
C ILE A 6 -3.03 22.42 23.43
N VAL A 7 -2.65 21.21 23.00
CA VAL A 7 -3.16 20.61 21.76
C VAL A 7 -4.31 19.68 22.11
N ASN A 8 -5.51 20.00 21.61
CA ASN A 8 -6.71 19.20 21.82
C ASN A 8 -6.91 18.27 20.61
N THR A 9 -6.50 17.02 20.75
CA THR A 9 -6.86 15.93 19.84
C THR A 9 -7.91 15.09 20.51
N GLY A 10 -9.13 15.06 19.94
CA GLY A 10 -10.28 14.38 20.54
C GLY A 10 -9.95 12.97 21.00
N GLY A 11 -9.93 12.78 22.32
CA GLY A 11 -9.60 11.52 22.98
C GLY A 11 -8.25 11.52 23.74
N GLY A 12 -8.09 12.41 24.72
CA GLY A 12 -7.04 12.31 25.75
C GLY A 12 -5.94 13.37 25.64
N SER A 13 -5.80 14.17 26.70
CA SER A 13 -4.77 15.21 26.84
C SER A 13 -3.45 14.57 27.31
N PHE A 14 -2.41 14.61 26.48
CA PHE A 14 -1.06 14.25 26.89
C PHE A 14 -0.31 15.51 27.35
N GLU A 15 -0.04 15.64 28.65
CA GLU A 15 0.90 16.62 29.18
C GLU A 15 2.34 16.11 28.98
N GLY A 16 2.95 16.48 27.84
CA GLY A 16 4.36 16.25 27.56
C GLY A 16 5.19 17.48 27.92
N ASN A 17 5.98 17.40 28.99
CA ASN A 17 6.99 18.40 29.29
C ASN A 17 8.04 18.43 28.18
N ASN A 18 8.32 19.64 27.69
CA ASN A 18 9.16 19.89 26.53
C ASN A 18 10.62 19.52 26.84
N VAL A 19 11.12 18.40 26.28
CA VAL A 19 12.53 18.02 26.31
C VAL A 19 12.97 17.72 24.87
N GLY A 20 13.43 18.77 24.18
CA GLY A 20 14.50 18.71 23.17
C GLY A 20 14.42 17.64 22.07
N GLY A 21 13.31 17.53 21.34
CA GLY A 21 13.17 16.54 20.26
C GLY A 21 12.07 16.83 19.23
N GLU A 22 11.74 18.10 18.97
CA GLU A 22 10.56 18.48 18.18
C GLU A 22 10.67 18.22 16.66
N GLY A 23 11.86 17.87 16.14
CA GLY A 23 12.06 17.56 14.71
C GLY A 23 11.71 16.13 14.30
N ASN A 24 11.67 15.16 15.21
CA ASN A 24 11.52 13.74 14.85
C ASN A 24 10.09 13.21 15.03
N ILE A 25 9.34 13.67 16.03
CA ILE A 25 8.01 13.10 16.34
C ILE A 25 6.96 13.53 15.30
N ILE A 26 6.95 14.80 14.88
CA ILE A 26 5.98 15.31 13.90
C ILE A 26 6.25 14.72 12.50
N ASN A 27 7.52 14.61 12.11
CA ASN A 27 7.91 14.05 10.82
C ASN A 27 7.63 12.55 10.74
N ASN A 28 7.92 11.79 11.81
CA ASN A 28 7.62 10.37 11.86
C ASN A 28 6.10 10.12 11.81
N TYR A 29 5.31 10.88 12.57
CA TYR A 29 3.85 10.72 12.58
C TYR A 29 3.19 11.07 11.23
N LYS A 30 3.65 12.12 10.55
CA LYS A 30 3.19 12.46 9.20
C LYS A 30 3.58 11.39 8.19
N SER A 31 4.82 10.88 8.25
CA SER A 31 5.29 9.84 7.35
C SER A 31 4.54 8.53 7.55
N ILE A 32 4.26 8.11 8.79
CA ILE A 32 3.50 6.88 9.08
C ILE A 32 2.09 6.98 8.52
N ARG A 33 1.38 8.10 8.75
CA ARG A 33 0.01 8.28 8.22
C ARG A 33 -0.03 8.33 6.69
N GLN A 34 0.93 9.00 6.06
CA GLN A 34 1.04 9.03 4.60
C GLN A 34 1.32 7.64 4.01
N ASN A 35 2.15 6.85 4.68
CA ASN A 35 2.50 5.50 4.28
C ASN A 35 1.32 4.52 4.42
N GLU A 36 0.57 4.59 5.53
CA GLU A 36 -0.65 3.80 5.75
C GLU A 36 -1.74 4.15 4.73
N GLN A 37 -1.93 5.44 4.43
CA GLN A 37 -2.85 5.89 3.39
C GLN A 37 -2.44 5.36 2.02
N THR A 38 -1.15 5.46 1.68
CA THR A 38 -0.63 4.97 0.39
C THR A 38 -0.84 3.46 0.24
N LEU A 39 -0.63 2.68 1.30
CA LEU A 39 -0.85 1.23 1.31
C LEU A 39 -2.33 0.88 1.11
N ALA A 40 -3.22 1.46 1.92
CA ALA A 40 -4.65 1.18 1.86
C ALA A 40 -5.27 1.57 0.52
N GLU A 41 -4.88 2.73 -0.02
CA GLU A 41 -5.37 3.19 -1.32
C GLU A 41 -4.87 2.30 -2.47
N ALA A 42 -3.59 1.93 -2.46
CA ALA A 42 -3.00 1.06 -3.45
C ALA A 42 -3.66 -0.33 -3.44
N ALA A 43 -3.87 -0.90 -2.26
CA ALA A 43 -4.58 -2.17 -2.13
C ALA A 43 -6.04 -2.08 -2.59
N ALA A 44 -6.74 -0.99 -2.27
CA ALA A 44 -8.12 -0.77 -2.72
C ALA A 44 -8.23 -0.63 -4.25
N GLU A 45 -7.24 -0.01 -4.89
CA GLU A 45 -7.20 0.09 -6.35
C GLU A 45 -6.95 -1.28 -7.01
N ILE A 46 -6.01 -2.06 -6.46
CA ILE A 46 -5.78 -3.44 -6.93
C ILE A 46 -7.01 -4.33 -6.69
N GLN A 47 -7.66 -4.25 -5.53
CA GLN A 47 -8.89 -4.97 -5.26
C GLN A 47 -9.95 -4.71 -6.34
N LYS A 48 -10.14 -3.44 -6.73
CA LYS A 48 -11.06 -3.07 -7.81
C LYS A 48 -10.64 -3.64 -9.16
N LEU A 49 -9.34 -3.66 -9.48
CA LEU A 49 -8.86 -4.25 -10.73
C LEU A 49 -9.14 -5.76 -10.78
N LEU A 50 -8.89 -6.47 -9.68
CA LEU A 50 -9.18 -7.90 -9.57
C LEU A 50 -10.68 -8.19 -9.79
N GLU A 51 -11.56 -7.43 -9.14
CA GLU A 51 -13.03 -7.53 -9.30
C GLU A 51 -13.51 -7.17 -10.71
N GLN A 52 -12.86 -6.20 -11.37
CA GLN A 52 -13.17 -5.83 -12.74
C GLN A 52 -12.81 -6.96 -13.72
N LEU A 53 -11.64 -7.58 -13.52
CA LEU A 53 -11.13 -8.65 -14.38
C LEU A 53 -11.88 -9.97 -14.18
N GLU A 54 -12.40 -10.24 -12.98
CA GLU A 54 -13.27 -11.39 -12.70
C GLU A 54 -14.52 -11.44 -13.60
N LYS A 55 -14.97 -10.28 -14.13
CA LYS A 55 -16.10 -10.23 -15.09
C LYS A 55 -15.77 -10.84 -16.44
N SER A 56 -14.48 -10.92 -16.79
CA SER A 56 -13.98 -11.44 -18.07
C SER A 56 -13.27 -12.78 -17.94
N TYR A 57 -12.75 -13.10 -16.75
CA TYR A 57 -11.98 -14.30 -16.47
C TYR A 57 -12.55 -15.07 -15.28
N PRO A 58 -12.72 -16.41 -15.35
CA PRO A 58 -13.36 -17.18 -14.29
C PRO A 58 -12.45 -17.34 -13.07
N ALA A 59 -12.70 -16.55 -12.01
CA ALA A 59 -11.94 -16.61 -10.76
C ALA A 59 -12.12 -17.91 -9.96
N THR A 60 -12.98 -18.83 -10.40
CA THR A 60 -13.18 -20.16 -9.80
C THR A 60 -12.19 -21.21 -10.30
N THR A 61 -11.45 -20.92 -11.38
CA THR A 61 -10.47 -21.85 -11.96
C THR A 61 -9.04 -21.35 -11.76
N THR A 62 -8.08 -22.27 -11.66
CA THR A 62 -6.65 -21.91 -11.58
C THR A 62 -6.21 -21.05 -12.76
N VAL A 63 -6.61 -21.42 -13.98
CA VAL A 63 -6.26 -20.68 -15.20
C VAL A 63 -6.85 -19.27 -15.18
N GLY A 64 -8.12 -19.12 -14.78
CA GLY A 64 -8.75 -17.80 -14.70
C GLY A 64 -8.13 -16.91 -13.61
N LYS A 65 -7.79 -17.46 -12.44
CA LYS A 65 -7.05 -16.72 -11.39
C LYS A 65 -5.68 -16.24 -11.88
N MET A 66 -4.95 -17.09 -12.61
CA MET A 66 -3.67 -16.71 -13.21
C MET A 66 -3.83 -15.61 -14.27
N ALA A 67 -4.88 -15.68 -15.10
CA ALA A 67 -5.17 -14.65 -16.09
C ALA A 67 -5.47 -13.30 -15.43
N ILE A 68 -6.32 -13.28 -14.39
CA ILE A 68 -6.62 -12.07 -13.61
C ILE A 68 -5.34 -11.48 -13.02
N ALA A 69 -4.51 -12.31 -12.38
CA ALA A 69 -3.26 -11.86 -11.77
C ALA A 69 -2.30 -11.25 -12.81
N THR A 70 -2.10 -11.95 -13.93
CA THR A 70 -1.19 -11.52 -15.01
C THR A 70 -1.66 -10.20 -15.64
N GLU A 71 -2.95 -10.09 -15.92
CA GLU A 71 -3.53 -8.88 -16.49
C GLU A 71 -3.47 -7.70 -15.52
N THR A 72 -3.63 -7.95 -14.21
CA THR A 72 -3.46 -6.92 -13.18
C THR A 72 -2.02 -6.39 -13.19
N ILE A 73 -1.01 -7.27 -13.27
CA ILE A 73 0.40 -6.84 -13.38
C ILE A 73 0.64 -6.06 -14.67
N SER A 74 0.07 -6.49 -15.81
CA SER A 74 0.14 -5.77 -17.08
C SER A 74 -0.39 -4.33 -16.96
N GLN A 75 -1.54 -4.15 -16.30
CA GLN A 75 -2.13 -2.84 -16.09
C GLN A 75 -1.29 -1.96 -15.15
N ILE A 76 -0.73 -2.53 -14.08
CA ILE A 76 0.23 -1.83 -13.22
C ILE A 76 1.44 -1.39 -14.04
N ASP A 77 2.02 -2.28 -14.85
CA ASP A 77 3.24 -2.00 -15.61
C ASP A 77 3.03 -0.91 -16.68
N SER A 78 1.86 -0.93 -17.31
CA SER A 78 1.47 0.05 -18.33
C SER A 78 1.09 1.42 -17.77
N ASN A 79 0.86 1.54 -16.45
CA ASN A 79 0.45 2.77 -15.78
C ASN A 79 1.52 3.24 -14.78
N PRO A 80 2.41 4.18 -15.17
CA PRO A 80 3.51 4.64 -14.32
C PRO A 80 3.07 5.20 -12.96
N THR A 81 1.91 5.87 -12.90
CA THR A 81 1.37 6.43 -11.65
C THR A 81 0.94 5.31 -10.70
N LEU A 82 0.25 4.30 -11.22
CA LEU A 82 -0.15 3.14 -10.42
C LEU A 82 1.09 2.36 -9.97
N ALA A 83 2.03 2.06 -10.88
CA ALA A 83 3.29 1.40 -10.55
C ALA A 83 4.03 2.10 -9.41
N ALA A 84 4.16 3.44 -9.45
CA ALA A 84 4.81 4.20 -8.40
C ALA A 84 4.09 4.04 -7.04
N ARG A 85 2.76 4.11 -7.03
CA ARG A 85 1.96 3.93 -5.80
C ARG A 85 2.09 2.52 -5.22
N ILE A 86 2.08 1.49 -6.07
CA ILE A 86 2.32 0.11 -5.64
C ILE A 86 3.73 -0.01 -5.03
N LEU A 87 4.76 0.52 -5.67
CA LEU A 87 6.12 0.48 -5.13
C LEU A 87 6.22 1.22 -3.78
N SER A 88 5.59 2.40 -3.65
CA SER A 88 5.53 3.13 -2.37
C SER A 88 4.77 2.36 -1.28
N ALA A 89 3.65 1.74 -1.61
CA ALA A 89 2.88 0.89 -0.69
C ALA A 89 3.71 -0.32 -0.23
N LEU A 90 4.42 -0.97 -1.15
CA LEU A 90 5.33 -2.07 -0.83
C LEU A 90 6.53 -1.62 0.00
N GLN A 91 7.03 -0.40 -0.18
CA GLN A 91 8.07 0.16 0.68
C GLN A 91 7.54 0.48 2.09
N ALA A 92 6.29 0.91 2.20
CA ALA A 92 5.64 1.25 3.45
C ALA A 92 5.30 0.02 4.32
N GLY A 93 4.74 -1.04 3.72
CA GLY A 93 4.20 -2.19 4.46
C GLY A 93 4.70 -3.57 3.99
N GLY A 94 5.43 -3.64 2.87
CA GLY A 94 5.83 -4.90 2.26
C GLY A 94 4.66 -5.66 1.62
N ILE A 95 5.01 -6.77 0.96
CA ILE A 95 4.04 -7.63 0.27
C ILE A 95 3.02 -8.23 1.26
N SER A 96 3.45 -8.64 2.46
CA SER A 96 2.56 -9.28 3.43
C SER A 96 1.48 -8.33 3.96
N ALA A 97 1.78 -7.05 4.20
CA ALA A 97 0.75 -6.09 4.60
C ALA A 97 -0.20 -5.76 3.43
N PHE A 98 0.33 -5.73 2.21
CA PHE A 98 -0.47 -5.55 1.00
C PHE A 98 -1.45 -6.72 0.80
N GLU A 99 -0.99 -7.95 0.98
CA GLU A 99 -1.80 -9.18 0.87
C GLU A 99 -2.98 -9.19 1.84
N GLN A 100 -2.79 -8.76 3.09
CA GLN A 100 -3.85 -8.73 4.11
C GLN A 100 -5.03 -7.81 3.75
N LEU A 101 -4.82 -6.86 2.84
CA LEU A 101 -5.84 -5.91 2.40
C LEU A 101 -6.63 -6.40 1.18
N LEU A 102 -6.17 -7.47 0.53
CA LEU A 102 -6.83 -8.03 -0.65
C LEU A 102 -7.80 -9.14 -0.23
N ASN A 103 -9.03 -9.05 -0.71
CA ASN A 103 -10.06 -10.05 -0.49
C ASN A 103 -10.61 -10.52 -1.85
N HIS A 104 -9.84 -11.38 -2.52
CA HIS A 104 -10.21 -11.86 -3.86
C HIS A 104 -9.67 -13.29 -4.13
N PRO A 105 -10.40 -14.16 -4.84
CA PRO A 105 -9.96 -15.54 -5.12
C PRO A 105 -8.63 -15.66 -5.90
N ALA A 106 -8.25 -14.61 -6.63
CA ALA A 106 -6.99 -14.50 -7.37
C ALA A 106 -5.86 -13.79 -6.60
N ALA A 107 -6.08 -13.33 -5.36
CA ALA A 107 -5.14 -12.52 -4.62
C ALA A 107 -3.77 -13.20 -4.45
N SER A 108 -3.71 -14.49 -4.09
CA SER A 108 -2.45 -15.21 -3.90
C SER A 108 -1.62 -15.32 -5.19
N PHE A 109 -2.28 -15.48 -6.34
CA PHE A 109 -1.62 -15.48 -7.65
C PHE A 109 -1.09 -14.09 -8.00
N PHE A 110 -1.88 -13.05 -7.74
CA PHE A 110 -1.44 -11.67 -7.90
C PHE A 110 -0.24 -11.35 -7.01
N ILE A 111 -0.27 -11.73 -5.73
CA ILE A 111 0.84 -11.50 -4.79
C ILE A 111 2.13 -12.18 -5.26
N SER A 112 2.02 -13.40 -5.78
CA SER A 112 3.17 -14.12 -6.35
C SER A 112 3.75 -13.36 -7.55
N ALA A 113 2.90 -12.98 -8.51
CA ALA A 113 3.33 -12.22 -9.69
C ALA A 113 3.85 -10.81 -9.35
N LEU A 114 3.31 -10.18 -8.29
CA LEU A 114 3.74 -8.88 -7.80
C LEU A 114 5.16 -8.94 -7.24
N GLY A 115 5.53 -10.01 -6.53
CA GLY A 115 6.88 -10.21 -6.03
C GLY A 115 7.92 -10.33 -7.16
N ASP A 116 7.57 -11.06 -8.22
CA ASP A 116 8.41 -11.18 -9.42
C ASP A 116 8.54 -9.82 -10.12
N TRP A 117 7.42 -9.14 -10.38
CA TRP A 117 7.40 -7.81 -10.99
C TRP A 117 8.22 -6.80 -10.20
N GLN A 118 8.05 -6.71 -8.88
CA GLN A 118 8.84 -5.81 -8.01
C GLN A 118 10.34 -6.09 -8.13
N SER A 119 10.72 -7.36 -8.26
CA SER A 119 12.12 -7.77 -8.43
C SER A 119 12.68 -7.30 -9.78
N THR A 120 11.90 -7.34 -10.87
CA THR A 120 12.32 -6.77 -12.16
C THR A 120 12.56 -5.26 -12.09
N LYS A 121 11.70 -4.51 -11.36
CA LYS A 121 11.87 -3.05 -11.22
C LYS A 121 13.08 -2.66 -10.39
N ARG A 122 13.52 -3.50 -9.46
CA ARG A 122 14.77 -3.28 -8.70
C ARG A 122 16.03 -3.46 -9.54
N GLN A 123 15.99 -4.32 -10.57
CA GLN A 123 17.14 -4.59 -11.45
C GLN A 123 17.37 -3.51 -12.52
N ILE A 124 16.36 -2.69 -12.83
CA ILE A 124 16.47 -1.62 -13.83
C ILE A 124 17.07 -0.33 -13.22
N SER A 125 17.06 -0.21 -11.89
CA SER A 125 17.55 0.97 -11.15
C SER A 125 19.01 0.88 -10.70
N SER A 126 19.77 -0.13 -11.17
CA SER A 126 21.19 -0.39 -10.87
C SER A 126 22.05 -0.28 -12.12
#